data_AF-A0A930ENK9-F1
#
_entry.id   AF-A0A930ENK9-F1
#
_cell.length_a   1.000
_cell.length_b   1.000
_cell.length_c   1.000
_cell.angle_alpha   90.00
_cell.angle_beta   90.00
_cell.angle_gamma   90.00
#
_symmetry.space_group_name_H-M   'P 1'
#
loop_
_entity.id
_entity.type
_entity.pdbx_description
1 polymer ?
#
loop_
_entity_poly.entity_id
_entity_poly.type
_entity_poly.pdbx_seq_one_letter_code
_entity_poly.pdbx_strand_id
1 'polypeptide(L)'
;LHFVDASIALPDREEELDVRLLLSGLADEQAQRTYEQRLELYNALATDYQAEAGSGIIDVRRAIRKDPFWGALEIKYGYAVTAHKAQGGQWPCVIVDMSFFGFMPHDRSMIRWLYTAITRATERVYLLNIPEDLYSLETIA
;
A
#
# COMPACT_ATOMS: atom_id res chain seq x y z
N LEU A 1 16.05 12.07 0.01
CA LEU A 1 14.59 11.85 0.11
C LEU A 1 13.87 13.05 -0.51
N HIS A 2 12.85 12.82 -1.35
CA HIS A 2 12.12 13.89 -2.05
C HIS A 2 10.71 14.03 -1.47
N PHE A 3 10.44 15.18 -0.87
CA PHE A 3 9.18 15.48 -0.18
C PHE A 3 8.40 16.57 -0.91
N VAL A 4 7.07 16.47 -0.89
CA VAL A 4 6.16 17.46 -1.46
C VAL A 4 4.97 17.63 -0.53
N ASP A 5 4.49 18.86 -0.39
CA ASP A 5 3.23 19.15 0.30
C ASP A 5 2.06 18.99 -0.67
N ALA A 6 1.01 18.31 -0.23
CA ALA A 6 -0.17 18.06 -1.04
C ALA A 6 -1.43 18.06 -0.17
N SER A 7 -2.55 18.50 -0.75
CA SER A 7 -3.86 18.36 -0.16
C SER A 7 -4.54 17.13 -0.74
N ILE A 8 -4.95 16.19 0.10
CA ILE A 8 -5.64 14.96 -0.31
C ILE A 8 -7.12 15.04 0.07
N ALA A 9 -8.00 14.71 -0.86
CA ALA A 9 -9.44 14.62 -0.59
C ALA A 9 -9.83 13.20 -0.17
N LEU A 10 -10.62 13.09 0.89
CA LEU A 10 -11.23 11.86 1.36
C LEU A 10 -12.70 11.82 0.91
N PRO A 11 -13.04 11.17 -0.22
CA PRO A 11 -14.37 11.24 -0.81
C PRO A 11 -15.46 10.60 0.07
N ASP A 12 -15.08 9.71 0.99
CA ASP A 12 -15.96 9.08 1.97
C ASP A 12 -16.31 10.00 3.15
N ARG A 13 -15.52 11.07 3.37
CA ARG A 13 -15.69 11.99 4.51
C ARG A 13 -15.99 13.43 4.11
N GLU A 14 -15.93 13.76 2.81
CA GLU A 14 -16.00 15.14 2.31
C GLU A 14 -14.98 16.08 3.00
N GLU A 15 -13.83 15.52 3.38
CA GLU A 15 -12.75 16.22 4.09
C GLU A 15 -11.50 16.33 3.20
N GLU A 16 -10.75 17.43 3.36
CA GLU A 16 -9.42 17.60 2.78
C GLU A 16 -8.37 17.58 3.89
N LEU A 17 -7.24 16.92 3.62
CA LEU A 17 -6.11 16.82 4.53
C LEU A 17 -4.86 17.37 3.86
N ASP A 18 -4.23 18.35 4.51
CA ASP A 18 -2.90 18.80 4.14
C ASP A 18 -1.86 17.84 4.71
N VAL A 19 -1.13 17.19 3.80
CA VAL A 19 -0.17 16.14 4.14
C VAL A 19 1.14 16.36 3.42
N ARG A 20 2.23 15.92 4.07
CA ARG A 20 3.52 15.81 3.43
C ARG A 20 3.69 14.42 2.84
N LEU A 21 4.00 14.36 1.55
CA LEU A 21 4.20 13.12 0.80
C LEU A 21 5.69 12.85 0.59
N LEU A 22 6.10 11.60 0.74
CA LEU A 22 7.43 11.14 0.33
C LEU A 22 7.36 10.51 -1.07
N LEU A 23 7.79 11.26 -2.09
CA LEU A 23 7.76 10.82 -3.49
C LEU A 23 8.87 9.84 -3.86
N SER A 24 9.95 9.77 -3.06
CA SER A 24 11.02 8.79 -3.30
C SER A 24 10.49 7.35 -3.36
N GLY A 25 9.38 7.07 -2.67
CA GLY A 25 8.71 5.78 -2.74
C GLY A 25 8.22 5.41 -4.15
N LEU A 26 7.86 6.37 -5.00
CA LEU A 26 7.31 6.07 -6.33
C LEU A 26 8.31 5.38 -7.27
N ALA A 27 9.60 5.66 -7.12
CA ALA A 27 10.67 5.08 -7.95
C ALA A 27 11.37 3.89 -7.28
N ASP A 28 11.13 3.66 -6.00
CA ASP A 28 11.75 2.56 -5.26
C ASP A 28 11.06 1.23 -5.59
N GLU A 29 11.83 0.15 -5.73
CA GLU A 29 11.30 -1.20 -5.93
C GLU A 29 10.72 -1.78 -4.64
N GLN A 30 11.25 -1.36 -3.48
CA GLN A 30 10.81 -1.86 -2.18
C GLN A 30 9.50 -1.22 -1.74
N ALA A 31 8.63 -1.98 -1.08
CA ALA A 31 7.29 -1.51 -0.69
C ALA A 31 7.31 -0.39 0.36
N GLN A 32 8.36 -0.32 1.18
CA GLN A 32 8.54 0.63 2.27
C GLN A 32 10.01 1.02 2.38
N ARG A 33 10.30 2.16 3.02
CA ARG A 33 11.69 2.55 3.33
C ARG A 33 12.45 1.44 4.05
N THR A 34 13.71 1.27 3.65
CA THR A 34 14.62 0.37 4.34
C THR A 34 14.91 0.85 5.75
N TYR A 35 15.47 -0.03 6.59
CA TYR A 35 15.93 0.35 7.91
C TYR A 35 16.97 1.49 7.85
N GLU A 36 17.89 1.41 6.90
CA GLU A 36 18.96 2.41 6.71
C GLU A 36 18.39 3.78 6.33
N GLN A 37 17.48 3.85 5.36
CA GLN A 37 16.83 5.11 4.96
C GLN A 37 16.05 5.76 6.12
N ARG A 38 15.40 4.94 6.96
CA ARG A 38 14.70 5.46 8.16
C ARG A 38 15.69 5.98 9.21
N LEU A 39 16.81 5.29 9.40
CA LEU A 39 17.86 5.71 10.33
C LEU A 39 18.54 6.99 9.86
N GLU A 40 18.82 7.12 8.57
CA GLU A 40 19.40 8.31 7.97
C GLU A 40 18.50 9.54 8.18
N LEU A 41 17.19 9.42 7.89
CA LEU A 41 16.24 10.50 8.15
C LEU A 41 16.17 10.84 9.64
N TYR A 42 16.13 9.84 10.51
CA TYR A 42 16.10 10.06 11.96
C TYR A 42 17.33 10.86 12.42
N ASN A 43 18.52 10.48 11.95
CA ASN A 43 19.77 11.14 12.33
C ASN A 43 19.81 12.58 11.81
N ALA A 44 19.37 12.83 10.57
CA ALA A 44 19.28 14.18 10.02
C ALA A 44 18.37 15.08 10.89
N LEU A 45 17.15 14.63 11.18
CA LEU A 45 16.22 15.38 12.05
C LEU A 45 16.76 15.53 13.48
N ALA A 46 17.44 14.51 14.00
CA ALA A 46 18.02 14.56 15.34
C ALA A 46 19.12 15.62 15.44
N THR A 47 19.93 15.82 14.40
CA THR A 47 20.95 16.89 14.37
C THR A 47 20.30 18.26 14.47
N ASP A 48 19.22 18.50 13.73
CA ASP A 48 18.50 19.78 13.73
C ASP A 48 17.90 20.09 15.12
N TYR A 49 17.19 19.12 15.72
CA TYR A 49 16.58 19.30 17.04
C TYR A 49 17.57 19.31 18.20
N GLN A 50 18.72 18.64 18.09
CA GLN A 50 19.79 18.71 19.09
C GLN A 50 20.47 20.08 19.10
N ALA A 51 20.54 20.74 17.94
CA ALA A 51 21.10 22.09 17.84
C ALA A 51 20.14 23.16 18.39
N GLU A 52 18.83 22.99 18.23
CA GLU A 52 17.82 23.97 18.65
C GLU A 52 17.50 23.96 20.14
N ALA A 53 17.78 22.88 20.88
CA ALA A 53 17.46 22.86 22.29
C ALA A 53 18.35 21.92 23.10
N GLY A 54 18.82 22.40 24.27
CA GLY A 54 19.46 21.62 25.33
C GLY A 54 18.52 20.62 26.00
N SER A 55 17.67 19.96 25.22
CA SER A 55 16.64 19.02 25.65
C SER A 55 17.23 17.62 25.78
N GLY A 56 16.78 16.87 26.79
CA GLY A 56 17.19 15.49 26.94
C GLY A 56 16.81 14.65 25.71
N ILE A 57 17.49 13.52 25.51
CA ILE A 57 17.22 12.56 24.42
C ILE A 57 15.72 12.21 24.27
N ILE A 58 14.96 12.24 25.36
CA ILE A 58 13.52 11.97 25.39
C ILE A 58 12.72 13.06 24.65
N ASP A 59 13.07 14.32 24.86
CA ASP A 59 12.37 15.46 24.28
C ASP A 59 12.67 15.57 22.78
N VAL A 60 13.93 15.34 22.38
CA VAL A 60 14.32 15.26 20.96
C VAL A 60 13.53 14.16 20.25
N ARG A 61 13.43 12.97 20.84
CA ARG A 61 12.61 11.88 20.28
C ARG A 61 11.13 12.24 20.16
N ARG A 62 10.60 13.00 21.12
CA ARG A 62 9.21 13.48 21.10
C ARG A 62 9.01 14.53 19.99
N ALA A 63 9.97 15.41 19.78
CA ALA A 63 9.96 16.41 18.71
C ALA A 63 9.99 15.74 17.33
N ILE A 64 10.95 14.83 17.09
CA ILE A 64 11.05 14.07 15.82
C ILE A 64 9.75 13.32 15.52
N ARG A 65 9.10 12.72 16.52
CA ARG A 65 7.82 12.02 16.28
C ARG A 65 6.68 12.93 15.81
N LYS A 66 6.74 14.22 16.12
CA LYS A 66 5.77 15.22 15.68
C LYS A 66 6.22 15.95 14.41
N ASP A 67 7.43 15.69 13.95
CA ASP A 67 8.00 16.34 12.77
C ASP A 67 7.24 15.93 11.49
N PRO A 68 6.86 16.88 10.62
CA PRO A 68 6.14 16.59 9.38
C PRO A 68 6.90 15.69 8.39
N PHE A 69 8.23 15.70 8.40
CA PHE A 69 9.04 14.82 7.54
C PHE A 69 9.13 13.41 8.10
N TRP A 70 9.12 13.24 9.42
CA TRP A 70 9.07 11.92 10.04
C TRP A 70 7.73 11.23 9.77
N GLY A 71 6.63 11.98 9.91
CA GLY A 71 5.26 11.51 9.68
C GLY A 71 4.77 11.56 8.24
N ALA A 72 5.64 11.90 7.28
CA ALA A 72 5.25 12.02 5.87
C ALA A 72 4.68 10.70 5.32
N LEU A 73 3.63 10.80 4.51
CA LEU A 73 2.98 9.66 3.87
C LEU A 73 3.86 9.09 2.76
N GLU A 74 4.18 7.80 2.88
CA GLU A 74 4.87 7.05 1.83
C GLU A 74 3.87 6.62 0.77
N ILE A 75 4.05 7.11 -0.45
CA ILE A 75 3.13 6.80 -1.55
C ILE A 75 3.76 5.85 -2.57
N LYS A 76 2.90 5.03 -3.17
CA LYS A 76 3.22 4.06 -4.22
C LYS A 76 2.13 4.10 -5.29
N TYR A 77 2.47 3.70 -6.51
CA TYR A 77 1.48 3.50 -7.55
C TYR A 77 0.52 2.37 -7.17
N GLY A 78 -0.77 2.60 -7.41
CA GLY A 78 -1.86 1.67 -7.10
C GLY A 78 -2.43 0.94 -8.33
N TYR A 79 -1.68 0.85 -9.45
CA TYR A 79 -2.19 0.27 -10.70
C TYR A 79 -2.68 -1.18 -10.54
N ALA A 80 -2.03 -1.94 -9.68
CA ALA A 80 -2.44 -3.28 -9.30
C ALA A 80 -2.21 -3.46 -7.79
N VAL A 81 -3.13 -4.14 -7.13
CA VAL A 81 -3.07 -4.43 -5.70
C VAL A 81 -3.35 -5.90 -5.45
N THR A 82 -2.75 -6.46 -4.41
CA THR A 82 -3.09 -7.81 -3.98
C THR A 82 -4.50 -7.85 -3.41
N ALA A 83 -5.22 -8.96 -3.55
CA ALA A 83 -6.60 -9.06 -3.03
C ALA A 83 -6.69 -8.77 -1.52
N HIS A 84 -5.64 -9.10 -0.77
CA HIS A 84 -5.52 -8.75 0.65
C HIS A 84 -5.51 -7.24 0.89
N LYS A 85 -4.76 -6.47 0.08
CA LYS A 85 -4.73 -5.00 0.16
C LYS A 85 -6.00 -4.35 -0.39
N ALA A 86 -6.75 -5.06 -1.22
CA ALA A 86 -8.03 -4.60 -1.76
C ALA A 86 -9.21 -4.78 -0.77
N GLN A 87 -9.00 -5.43 0.37
CA GLN A 87 -10.06 -5.65 1.38
C GLN A 87 -10.66 -4.32 1.85
N GLY A 88 -11.99 -4.28 1.93
CA GLY A 88 -12.74 -3.06 2.26
C GLY A 88 -13.01 -2.14 1.07
N GLY A 89 -12.24 -2.23 -0.02
CA GLY A 89 -12.48 -1.47 -1.25
C GLY A 89 -13.57 -2.10 -2.13
N GLN A 90 -14.23 -1.27 -2.93
CA GLN A 90 -15.17 -1.71 -3.97
C GLN A 90 -14.93 -0.89 -5.24
N TRP A 91 -14.98 -1.55 -6.39
CA TRP A 91 -14.77 -0.92 -7.69
C TRP A 91 -15.82 -1.40 -8.70
N PRO A 92 -16.27 -0.54 -9.64
CA PRO A 92 -17.21 -0.94 -10.69
C PRO A 92 -16.71 -2.14 -11.50
N CYS A 93 -15.42 -2.16 -11.81
CA CYS A 93 -14.77 -3.19 -12.60
C CYS A 93 -13.53 -3.70 -11.86
N VAL A 94 -13.40 -5.02 -11.74
CA VAL A 94 -12.20 -5.68 -11.20
C VAL A 94 -11.65 -6.66 -12.23
N ILE A 95 -10.34 -6.59 -12.46
CA ILE A 95 -9.60 -7.52 -13.29
C ILE A 95 -8.75 -8.39 -12.36
N VAL A 96 -8.94 -9.71 -12.41
CA VAL A 96 -8.20 -10.68 -11.60
C VAL A 96 -7.30 -11.47 -12.53
N ASP A 97 -5.98 -11.28 -12.39
CA ASP A 97 -5.00 -12.13 -13.06
C ASP A 97 -4.77 -13.41 -12.26
N MET A 98 -5.12 -14.56 -12.86
CA MET A 98 -5.00 -15.88 -12.26
C MET A 98 -3.73 -16.61 -12.71
N SER A 99 -2.81 -15.94 -13.41
CA SER A 99 -1.55 -16.52 -13.90
C SER A 99 -0.70 -17.21 -12.82
N PHE A 100 -0.81 -16.76 -11.56
CA PHE A 100 -0.08 -17.35 -10.43
C PHE A 100 -0.73 -18.63 -9.88
N PHE A 101 -1.99 -18.94 -10.23
CA PHE A 101 -2.74 -20.05 -9.64
C PHE A 101 -2.14 -21.41 -10.00
N GLY A 102 -1.57 -21.56 -11.20
CA GLY A 102 -0.90 -22.80 -11.62
C GLY A 102 0.33 -23.18 -10.77
N PHE A 103 0.83 -22.26 -9.93
CA PHE A 103 1.95 -22.49 -9.02
C PHE A 103 1.52 -22.69 -7.56
N MET A 104 0.22 -22.63 -7.25
CA MET A 104 -0.31 -22.75 -5.90
C MET A 104 -1.18 -24.01 -5.75
N PRO A 105 -1.22 -24.64 -4.56
CA PRO A 105 -2.17 -25.70 -4.28
C PRO A 105 -3.61 -25.20 -4.45
N HIS A 106 -4.44 -25.97 -5.15
CA HIS A 106 -5.87 -25.72 -5.31
C HIS A 106 -6.63 -26.06 -4.03
N ASP A 107 -6.38 -25.26 -2.98
CA ASP A 107 -6.89 -25.50 -1.64
C ASP A 107 -7.97 -24.47 -1.25
N ARG A 108 -8.46 -24.61 -0.01
CA ARG A 108 -9.47 -23.69 0.53
C ARG A 108 -8.96 -22.24 0.65
N SER A 109 -7.65 -22.02 0.75
CA SER A 109 -7.07 -20.68 0.81
C SER A 109 -7.20 -19.97 -0.52
N MET A 110 -6.95 -20.67 -1.63
CA MET A 110 -7.11 -20.17 -2.99
C MET A 110 -8.55 -19.71 -3.24
N ILE A 111 -9.54 -20.54 -2.88
CA ILE A 111 -10.96 -20.22 -3.06
C ILE A 111 -11.35 -18.98 -2.24
N ARG A 112 -10.87 -18.85 -1.00
CA ARG A 112 -11.13 -17.65 -0.17
C ARG A 112 -10.49 -16.39 -0.74
N TRP A 113 -9.29 -16.50 -1.29
CA TRP A 113 -8.63 -15.40 -1.96
C TRP A 113 -9.42 -14.95 -3.19
N LEU A 114 -9.86 -15.90 -4.02
CA LEU A 114 -10.65 -15.63 -5.21
C LEU A 114 -12.00 -14.99 -4.86
N TYR A 115 -12.69 -15.51 -3.85
CA TYR A 115 -13.91 -14.90 -3.30
C TYR A 115 -13.66 -13.45 -2.86
N THR A 116 -12.55 -13.21 -2.16
CA THR A 116 -12.18 -11.85 -1.73
C THR A 116 -11.98 -10.93 -2.93
N ALA A 117 -11.27 -11.37 -3.97
CA ALA A 117 -11.02 -10.60 -5.18
C ALA A 117 -12.31 -10.31 -5.97
N ILE A 118 -13.13 -11.33 -6.21
CA ILE A 118 -14.40 -11.22 -6.96
C ILE A 118 -15.37 -10.28 -6.25
N THR A 119 -15.52 -10.39 -4.93
CA THR A 119 -16.47 -9.55 -4.16
C THR A 119 -16.03 -8.09 -4.02
N ARG A 120 -14.87 -7.70 -4.57
CA ARG A 120 -14.51 -6.28 -4.71
C ARG A 120 -15.24 -5.60 -5.87
N ALA A 121 -15.72 -6.36 -6.87
CA ALA A 121 -16.45 -5.78 -7.99
C ALA A 121 -17.90 -5.51 -7.64
N THR A 122 -18.42 -4.35 -8.08
CA THR A 122 -19.84 -4.01 -7.95
C THR A 122 -20.63 -4.24 -9.23
N GLU A 123 -19.97 -4.23 -10.41
CA GLU A 123 -20.66 -4.42 -11.69
C GLU A 123 -20.07 -5.54 -12.54
N ARG A 124 -18.74 -5.57 -12.75
CA ARG A 124 -18.08 -6.52 -13.66
C ARG A 124 -16.79 -7.07 -13.11
N VAL A 125 -16.56 -8.36 -13.37
CA VAL A 125 -15.29 -9.05 -13.10
C VAL A 125 -14.75 -9.62 -14.40
N TYR A 126 -13.48 -9.37 -14.67
CA TYR A 126 -12.74 -10.04 -15.74
C TYR A 126 -11.69 -10.95 -15.11
N LEU A 127 -11.76 -12.24 -15.44
CA LEU A 127 -10.76 -13.22 -15.03
C LEU A 127 -9.80 -13.43 -16.20
N LEU A 128 -8.52 -13.19 -15.96
CA LEU A 128 -7.45 -13.40 -16.94
C LEU A 128 -6.66 -14.66 -16.58
N ASN A 129 -6.14 -15.35 -17.59
CA ASN A 129 -5.25 -16.51 -17.43
C ASN A 129 -5.84 -17.60 -16.50
N ILE A 130 -7.13 -17.90 -16.68
CA ILE A 130 -7.79 -18.95 -15.91
C ILE A 130 -7.09 -20.29 -16.19
N PRO A 131 -6.66 -21.04 -15.16
CA PRO A 131 -6.03 -22.33 -15.39
C PRO A 131 -7.06 -23.39 -15.82
N GLU A 132 -6.64 -24.29 -16.73
CA GLU A 132 -7.51 -25.24 -17.45
C GLU A 132 -8.30 -26.17 -16.51
N ASP A 133 -7.70 -26.55 -15.40
CA ASP A 133 -8.31 -27.40 -14.38
C ASP A 133 -9.55 -26.77 -13.74
N LEU A 134 -9.66 -25.43 -13.72
CA LEU A 134 -10.77 -24.71 -13.11
C LEU A 134 -12.07 -24.74 -13.93
N TYR A 135 -11.99 -24.92 -15.25
CA TYR A 135 -13.16 -24.93 -16.17
C TYR A 135 -13.30 -26.24 -16.97
N SER A 136 -12.42 -27.21 -16.75
CA SER A 136 -12.53 -28.56 -17.34
C SER A 136 -13.74 -29.40 -16.83
N LEU A 137 -14.53 -28.88 -15.88
CA LEU A 137 -15.73 -29.55 -15.35
C LEU A 137 -16.93 -29.61 -16.33
N GLU A 138 -16.82 -29.06 -17.55
CA GLU A 138 -17.88 -29.11 -18.57
C GLU A 138 -17.73 -30.23 -19.63
N THR A 139 -16.85 -31.22 -19.46
CA THR A 139 -16.85 -32.43 -20.31
C THR A 139 -17.31 -33.67 -19.54
N ILE A 140 -18.48 -33.58 -18.92
CA ILE A 140 -19.27 -34.75 -18.54
C ILE A 140 -20.70 -34.50 -19.06
N ALA A 141 -20.86 -34.70 -20.37
CA ALA A 141 -22.14 -34.84 -21.06
C ALA A 141 -22.12 -36.16 -21.83
#